data_AF-A0A1H3JSB2-F1
#
_entry.id   AF-A0A1H3JSB2-F1
#
_cell.length_a   1.000
_cell.length_b   1.000
_cell.length_c   1.000
_cell.angle_alpha   90.00
_cell.angle_beta   90.00
_cell.angle_gamma   90.00
#
_symmetry.space_group_name_H-M   'P 1'
#
loop_
_entity.id
_entity.type
_entity.pdbx_description
1 polymer ?
#
loop_
_entity_poly.entity_id
_entity_poly.type
_entity_poly.pdbx_seq_one_letter_code
_entity_poly.pdbx_strand_id
1 'polypeptide(L)'
;MLLKTQGRHVQHMQKALTQMNIQLANVISDVAGETGQKILRTFVAGERDGQVLAAMRNMRIRASEDEIAKSLQGNWRTEHLIALKQALAMFDFIGLQLAECDWEIEALLRSLQVHDGEPASVSPPFHPIH
;
A
#
# COMPACT_ATOMS: atom_id res chain seq x y z
N MET A 1 -11.41 -9.70 0.66
CA MET A 1 -11.17 -9.65 2.12
C MET A 1 -9.96 -8.77 2.45
N LEU A 2 -8.79 -9.02 1.86
CA LEU A 2 -7.54 -8.30 2.13
C LEU A 2 -7.62 -6.78 1.89
N LEU A 3 -8.10 -6.33 0.72
CA LEU A 3 -8.25 -4.89 0.42
C LEU A 3 -9.13 -4.13 1.44
N LYS A 4 -10.24 -4.76 1.89
CA LYS A 4 -11.11 -4.16 2.92
C LYS A 4 -10.39 -4.03 4.26
N THR A 5 -9.59 -5.03 4.63
CA THR A 5 -8.77 -4.98 5.85
C THR A 5 -7.67 -3.93 5.72
N GLN A 6 -7.00 -3.83 4.57
CA GLN A 6 -5.98 -2.81 4.31
C GLN A 6 -6.57 -1.40 4.45
N GLY A 7 -7.76 -1.15 3.87
CA GLY A 7 -8.48 0.11 4.02
C GLY A 7 -8.83 0.45 5.48
N ARG A 8 -9.12 -0.55 6.32
CA ARG A 8 -9.31 -0.33 7.76
C ARG A 8 -8.03 0.16 8.45
N HIS A 9 -6.87 -0.35 8.06
CA HIS A 9 -5.60 0.13 8.60
C HIS A 9 -5.27 1.56 8.13
N VAL A 10 -5.65 1.94 6.91
CA VAL A 10 -5.58 3.35 6.47
C VAL A 10 -6.45 4.25 7.36
N GLN A 11 -7.67 3.82 7.69
CA GLN A 11 -8.54 4.56 8.63
C GLN A 11 -7.92 4.66 10.03
N HIS A 12 -7.23 3.61 10.49
CA HIS A 12 -6.50 3.66 11.77
C HIS A 12 -5.32 4.64 11.74
N MET A 13 -4.59 4.73 10.62
CA MET A 13 -3.55 5.75 10.44
C MET A 13 -4.16 7.15 10.54
N GLN A 14 -5.23 7.43 9.79
CA GLN A 14 -5.93 8.72 9.83
C GLN A 14 -6.41 9.07 11.24
N LYS A 15 -7.01 8.10 11.95
CA LYS A 15 -7.45 8.28 13.34
C LYS A 15 -6.29 8.67 14.25
N ALA A 16 -5.15 7.98 14.16
CA ALA A 16 -3.99 8.29 14.97
C ALA A 16 -3.46 9.71 14.69
N LEU A 17 -3.43 10.13 13.41
CA LEU A 17 -3.06 11.49 13.04
C LEU A 17 -4.01 12.53 13.66
N THR A 18 -5.32 12.34 13.52
CA THR A 18 -6.32 13.24 14.13
C THR A 18 -6.18 13.32 15.65
N GLN A 19 -5.96 12.19 16.33
CA GLN A 19 -5.77 12.15 17.78
C GLN A 19 -4.48 12.87 18.24
N MET A 20 -3.48 12.97 17.36
CA MET A 20 -2.27 13.77 17.58
C MET A 20 -2.38 15.23 17.13
N ASN A 21 -3.57 15.67 16.67
CA ASN A 21 -3.79 16.97 16.03
C ASN A 21 -2.97 17.20 14.75
N ILE A 22 -2.58 16.12 14.06
CA ILE A 22 -1.88 16.17 12.78
C ILE A 22 -2.92 16.19 11.66
N GLN A 23 -2.88 17.21 10.81
CA GLN A 23 -3.83 17.49 9.74
C GLN A 23 -3.34 17.01 8.36
N LEU A 24 -2.26 16.21 8.31
CA LEU A 24 -1.65 15.74 7.07
C LEU A 24 -2.67 15.15 6.07
N ALA A 25 -3.64 14.36 6.58
CA ALA A 25 -4.68 13.74 5.77
C ALA A 25 -5.62 14.73 5.04
N ASN A 26 -5.64 16.00 5.46
CA ASN A 26 -6.42 17.05 4.81
C ASN A 26 -5.61 17.81 3.75
N VAL A 27 -4.28 17.68 3.78
CA VAL A 27 -3.35 18.45 2.95
C VAL A 27 -2.81 17.62 1.78
N ILE A 28 -2.69 16.30 1.96
CA ILE A 28 -2.28 15.38 0.89
C ILE A 28 -3.47 14.60 0.35
N SER A 29 -3.44 14.29 -0.95
CA SER A 29 -4.54 13.58 -1.63
C SER A 29 -4.73 12.13 -1.18
N ASP A 30 -3.66 11.48 -0.71
CA ASP A 30 -3.69 10.10 -0.24
C ASP A 30 -2.58 9.84 0.79
N VAL A 31 -2.97 9.44 2.00
CA VAL A 31 -2.06 9.05 3.09
C VAL A 31 -1.45 7.67 2.89
N ALA A 32 -2.13 6.79 2.15
CA ALA A 32 -1.62 5.49 1.75
C ALA A 32 -0.78 5.56 0.46
N GLY A 33 -0.73 6.73 -0.18
CA GLY A 33 0.15 6.98 -1.32
C GLY A 33 1.62 7.09 -0.91
N GLU A 34 2.52 7.05 -1.89
CA GLU A 34 3.97 7.05 -1.70
C GLU A 34 4.47 8.16 -0.75
N THR A 35 4.09 9.42 -1.03
CA THR A 35 4.48 10.57 -0.20
C THR A 35 3.94 10.44 1.23
N GLY A 36 2.67 10.07 1.38
CA GLY A 36 2.04 9.89 2.69
C GLY A 36 2.75 8.83 3.51
N GLN A 37 2.98 7.65 2.93
CA GLN A 37 3.71 6.57 3.59
C GLN A 37 5.16 6.98 3.94
N LYS A 38 5.87 7.67 3.06
CA LYS A 38 7.24 8.12 3.32
C LYS A 38 7.31 9.08 4.51
N ILE A 39 6.40 10.05 4.57
CA ILE A 39 6.27 10.97 5.71
C ILE A 39 5.94 10.19 6.98
N LEU A 40 4.90 9.34 6.96
CA LEU A 40 4.45 8.59 8.13
C LEU A 40 5.52 7.63 8.68
N ARG A 41 6.30 6.99 7.82
CA ARG A 41 7.40 6.09 8.22
C ARG A 41 8.57 6.85 8.83
N THR A 42 8.97 7.96 8.22
CA THR A 42 10.05 8.81 8.76
C THR A 42 9.66 9.39 10.11
N PHE A 43 8.40 9.83 10.20
CA PHE A 43 7.79 10.26 11.44
C PHE A 43 7.84 9.18 12.54
N VAL A 44 7.42 7.95 12.23
CA VAL A 44 7.49 6.82 13.16
C VAL A 44 8.93 6.42 13.52
N ALA A 45 9.89 6.67 12.63
CA ALA A 45 11.31 6.47 12.88
C ALA A 45 11.93 7.52 13.82
N GLY A 46 11.19 8.59 14.15
CA GLY A 46 11.57 9.57 15.17
C GLY A 46 11.81 10.98 14.64
N GLU A 47 11.68 11.22 13.34
CA GLU A 47 11.75 12.57 12.78
C GLU A 47 10.53 13.40 13.20
N ARG A 48 10.78 14.62 13.65
CA ARG A 48 9.75 15.56 14.16
C ARG A 48 9.83 16.93 13.51
N ASP A 49 10.86 17.20 12.72
CA ASP A 49 10.96 18.42 11.95
C ASP A 49 9.98 18.38 10.77
N GLY A 50 8.95 19.19 10.87
CA GLY A 50 7.92 19.32 9.83
C GLY A 50 8.48 19.77 8.48
N GLN A 51 9.60 20.50 8.44
CA GLN A 51 10.24 20.93 7.20
C GLN A 51 11.00 19.78 6.54
N VAL A 52 11.71 18.97 7.33
CA VAL A 52 12.36 17.74 6.82
C VAL A 52 11.31 16.79 6.23
N LEU A 53 10.18 16.62 6.92
CA LEU A 53 9.07 15.79 6.43
C LEU A 53 8.39 16.41 5.19
N ALA A 54 8.19 17.73 5.16
CA ALA A 54 7.59 18.42 4.03
C ALA A 54 8.45 18.32 2.75
N ALA A 55 9.77 18.36 2.88
CA ALA A 55 10.70 18.18 1.76
C ALA A 55 10.59 16.81 1.08
N MET A 56 9.90 15.84 1.69
CA MET A 56 9.64 14.52 1.09
C MET A 56 8.52 14.55 0.04
N ARG A 57 7.84 15.69 -0.11
CA ARG A 57 6.78 15.91 -1.09
C ARG A 57 7.24 15.61 -2.52
N ASN A 58 6.41 14.91 -3.28
CA ASN A 58 6.59 14.76 -4.73
C ASN A 58 5.81 15.84 -5.52
N MET A 59 6.17 16.01 -6.80
CA MET A 59 5.53 17.02 -7.68
C MET A 59 4.02 16.87 -7.88
N ARG A 60 3.43 15.71 -7.51
CA ARG A 60 1.99 15.43 -7.66
C ARG A 60 1.17 15.99 -6.51
N ILE A 61 1.81 16.32 -5.38
CA ILE A 61 1.15 16.93 -4.23
C ILE A 61 0.96 18.43 -4.53
N ARG A 62 -0.30 18.87 -4.49
CA ARG A 62 -0.65 20.28 -4.73
C ARG A 62 -0.25 21.21 -3.59
N ALA A 63 -0.22 20.69 -2.37
CA ALA A 63 0.18 21.45 -1.21
C ALA A 63 1.66 21.85 -1.26
N SER A 64 1.93 23.08 -0.84
CA SER A 64 3.27 23.59 -0.60
C SER A 64 3.96 22.86 0.55
N GLU A 65 5.29 22.96 0.62
CA GLU A 65 6.06 22.42 1.74
C GLU A 65 5.63 23.07 3.06
N ASP A 66 5.39 24.38 3.05
CA ASP A 66 4.88 25.10 4.22
C ASP A 66 3.50 24.62 4.69
N GLU A 67 2.58 24.30 3.78
CA GLU A 67 1.28 23.74 4.14
C GLU A 67 1.42 22.35 4.77
N ILE A 68 2.31 21.52 4.22
CA ILE A 68 2.59 20.19 4.77
C ILE A 68 3.24 20.33 6.15
N ALA A 69 4.27 21.16 6.30
CA ALA A 69 4.95 21.39 7.57
C ALA A 69 3.99 21.91 8.65
N LYS A 70 3.09 22.84 8.31
CA LYS A 70 2.03 23.31 9.20
C LYS A 70 1.06 22.20 9.59
N SER A 71 0.69 21.33 8.65
CA SER A 71 -0.22 20.21 8.91
C SER A 71 0.36 19.16 9.87
N LEU A 72 1.68 19.10 9.99
CA LEU A 72 2.40 18.19 10.87
C LEU A 72 2.54 18.72 12.31
N GLN A 73 2.06 19.93 12.61
CA GLN A 73 2.12 20.48 13.96
C GLN A 73 1.10 19.78 14.89
N GLY A 74 1.58 18.78 15.63
CA GLY A 74 0.80 17.97 16.55
C GLY A 74 1.37 17.87 17.97
N ASN A 75 0.68 17.13 18.83
CA ASN A 75 1.09 16.86 20.21
C ASN A 75 1.96 15.59 20.37
N TRP A 76 2.09 14.79 19.30
CA TRP A 76 2.99 13.63 19.22
C TRP A 76 2.85 12.61 20.36
N ARG A 77 1.64 12.44 20.89
CA ARG A 77 1.36 11.52 22.00
C ARG A 77 1.79 10.08 21.69
N THR A 78 2.59 9.50 22.58
CA THR A 78 3.25 8.20 22.42
C THR A 78 2.26 7.05 22.16
N GLU A 79 1.11 7.04 22.81
CA GLU A 79 0.07 6.05 22.62
C GLU A 79 -0.48 6.03 21.18
N HIS A 80 -0.63 7.20 20.56
CA HIS A 80 -1.10 7.33 19.18
C HIS A 80 0.01 7.06 18.17
N LEU A 81 1.26 7.37 18.52
CA LEU A 81 2.45 6.94 17.77
C LEU A 81 2.55 5.41 17.68
N ILE A 82 2.34 4.71 18.80
CA ILE A 82 2.32 3.24 18.83
C ILE A 82 1.19 2.72 17.93
N ALA A 83 -0.02 3.30 18.02
CA ALA A 83 -1.14 2.91 17.18
C ALA A 83 -0.85 3.12 15.68
N LEU A 84 -0.24 4.26 15.32
CA LEU A 84 0.15 4.55 13.94
C LEU A 84 1.19 3.54 13.43
N LYS A 85 2.22 3.24 14.22
CA LYS A 85 3.24 2.24 13.88
C LYS A 85 2.63 0.87 13.62
N GLN A 86 1.70 0.43 14.46
CA GLN A 86 0.99 -0.85 14.28
C GLN A 86 0.11 -0.82 13.03
N ALA A 87 -0.58 0.29 12.76
CA ALA A 87 -1.39 0.43 11.55
C ALA A 87 -0.55 0.34 10.27
N LEU A 88 0.62 0.99 10.23
CA LEU A 88 1.57 0.89 9.11
C LEU A 88 2.07 -0.55 8.92
N ALA A 89 2.50 -1.21 9.99
CA ALA A 89 2.99 -2.59 9.91
C ALA A 89 1.92 -3.55 9.35
N MET A 90 0.66 -3.41 9.78
CA MET A 90 -0.43 -4.24 9.27
C MET A 90 -0.79 -3.91 7.82
N PHE A 91 -0.72 -2.63 7.43
CA PHE A 91 -0.92 -2.22 6.04
C PHE A 91 0.13 -2.86 5.12
N ASP A 92 1.39 -2.89 5.56
CA ASP A 92 2.51 -3.49 4.82
C ASP A 92 2.36 -4.99 4.68
N PHE A 93 2.05 -5.65 5.80
CA PHE A 93 1.82 -7.09 5.81
C PHE A 93 0.72 -7.48 4.83
N ILE A 94 -0.40 -6.75 4.82
CA ILE A 94 -1.48 -7.01 3.86
C ILE A 94 -1.04 -6.71 2.43
N GLY A 95 -0.21 -5.69 2.21
CA GLY A 95 0.39 -5.42 0.90
C GLY A 95 1.23 -6.58 0.38
N LEU A 96 2.02 -7.24 1.24
CA LEU A 96 2.78 -8.44 0.88
C LEU A 96 1.85 -9.59 0.49
N GLN A 97 0.78 -9.82 1.26
CA GLN A 97 -0.19 -10.87 0.97
C GLN A 97 -0.96 -10.63 -0.33
N LEU A 98 -1.25 -9.36 -0.67
CA LEU A 98 -1.84 -9.01 -1.96
C LEU A 98 -0.89 -9.33 -3.11
N ALA A 99 0.39 -8.96 -2.99
CA ALA A 99 1.39 -9.25 -4.03
C ALA A 99 1.59 -10.76 -4.25
N GLU A 100 1.53 -11.55 -3.17
CA GLU A 100 1.56 -13.03 -3.25
C GLU A 100 0.35 -13.56 -4.02
N CYS A 101 -0.87 -13.10 -3.70
CA CYS A 101 -2.07 -13.46 -4.44
C CYS A 101 -1.98 -13.06 -5.92
N ASP A 102 -1.50 -11.85 -6.22
CA ASP A 102 -1.36 -11.36 -7.60
C ASP A 102 -0.41 -12.27 -8.40
N TRP A 103 0.71 -12.68 -7.80
CA TRP A 103 1.66 -13.61 -8.42
C TRP A 103 1.07 -14.99 -8.69
N GLU A 104 0.35 -15.57 -7.73
CA GLU A 104 -0.31 -16.86 -7.90
C GLU A 104 -1.39 -16.81 -9.01
N ILE A 105 -2.18 -15.74 -9.04
CA ILE A 105 -3.21 -15.53 -10.07
C ILE A 105 -2.55 -15.41 -11.45
N GLU A 106 -1.48 -14.63 -11.59
CA GLU A 106 -0.75 -14.51 -12.85
C GLU A 106 -0.18 -15.86 -13.32
N ALA A 107 0.36 -16.68 -12.42
CA ALA A 107 0.88 -18.00 -12.74
C ALA A 107 -0.22 -18.93 -13.25
N LEU A 108 -1.39 -18.95 -12.57
CA LEU A 108 -2.55 -19.73 -12.99
C LEU A 108 -3.08 -19.27 -14.35
N LEU A 109 -3.20 -17.95 -14.58
CA LEU A 109 -3.65 -17.40 -15.86
C LEU A 109 -2.72 -17.80 -17.02
N ARG A 110 -1.40 -17.79 -16.81
CA ARG A 110 -0.43 -18.26 -17.81
C ARG A 110 -0.62 -19.73 -18.12
N SER A 111 -0.85 -20.57 -17.12
CA SER A 111 -1.05 -22.01 -17.32
C SER A 111 -2.30 -22.32 -18.15
N LEU A 112 -3.40 -21.58 -17.94
CA LEU A 112 -4.64 -21.74 -18.69
C LEU A 112 -4.48 -21.31 -20.16
N GLN A 113 -3.77 -20.21 -20.43
CA GLN A 113 -3.52 -19.75 -21.81
C GLN A 113 -2.68 -20.75 -22.63
N VAL A 114 -1.84 -21.57 -21.97
CA VAL A 114 -1.05 -22.61 -22.64
C VAL A 114 -1.93 -23.79 -23.07
N HIS A 115 -3.02 -24.08 -22.36
CA HIS A 115 -3.90 -25.21 -22.67
C HIS A 115 -4.94 -24.94 -23.78
N ASP A 116 -5.24 -23.68 -24.11
CA ASP A 116 -6.12 -23.33 -25.24
C ASP A 116 -5.41 -23.44 -26.62
N GLY A 117 -4.11 -23.78 -26.64
CA GLY A 117 -3.27 -23.75 -27.84
C GLY A 117 -3.00 -25.10 -28.54
N GLU A 118 -3.41 -26.25 -28.00
CA GLU A 118 -3.15 -27.56 -28.60
C GLU A 118 -4.44 -28.34 -28.87
N PRO A 119 -4.87 -28.51 -30.13
CA PRO A 119 -5.81 -29.57 -30.44
C PRO A 119 -5.06 -30.88 -30.26
N ALA A 120 -5.52 -31.71 -29.31
CA ALA A 120 -5.04 -33.07 -29.15
C ALA A 120 -5.17 -33.80 -30.50
N SER A 121 -4.05 -33.94 -31.22
CA SER A 121 -3.98 -34.74 -32.43
C SER A 121 -3.95 -36.21 -32.05
N VAL A 122 -5.12 -36.72 -31.62
CA VAL A 122 -5.32 -38.16 -31.45
C VAL A 122 -5.48 -38.76 -32.84
N SER A 123 -4.38 -39.11 -33.48
CA SER A 123 -4.40 -40.00 -34.65
C SER A 123 -4.37 -41.45 -34.14
N PRO A 124 -5.41 -42.27 -34.36
CA PRO A 124 -5.35 -43.69 -33.99
C PRO A 124 -4.35 -44.42 -34.89
N PRO A 125 -3.67 -45.48 -34.40
CA PRO A 125 -2.76 -46.26 -35.22
C PRO A 125 -3.55 -47.04 -36.28
N PHE A 126 -3.37 -46.67 -37.55
CA PHE A 126 -3.80 -47.50 -38.68
C PHE A 126 -2.97 -48.78 -38.68
N HIS A 127 -3.61 -49.92 -38.42
CA HIS A 127 -3.05 -51.25 -38.67
C HIS A 127 -3.51 -51.71 -40.06
N PRO A 128 -2.61 -51.96 -41.03
CA PRO A 128 -3.00 -52.52 -42.32
C PRO A 128 -3.32 -54.02 -42.17
N ILE A 129 -4.52 -54.42 -42.59
CA ILE A 129 -4.92 -55.82 -42.72
C ILE A 129 -4.42 -56.32 -44.08
N HIS A 130 -3.64 -57.41 -44.05
CA HIS A 130 -3.21 -58.19 -45.22
C HIS A 130 -4.32 -59.12 -45.72
#